data_AF-A0A7S2NRA4-F1
#
_entry.id   AF-A0A7S2NRA4-F1
#
_cell.length_a   1.000
_cell.length_b   1.000
_cell.length_c   1.000
_cell.angle_alpha   90.00
_cell.angle_beta   90.00
_cell.angle_gamma   90.00
#
_symmetry.space_group_name_H-M   'P 1'
#
loop_
_entity.id
_entity.type
_entity.pdbx_description
1 polymer ?
#
loop_
_entity_poly.entity_id
_entity_poly.type
_entity_poly.pdbx_seq_one_letter_code
_entity_poly.pdbx_strand_id
1 'polypeptide(L)'
;DGSGGGAAEAFEFEIEVEGGGEGISAEELSLASIFEQDGTRNQLIDDLVELQAFLKQHITELGVSGAASALPHELQLDTTELATRLAAVNAALEGLEDGHTRHLILLGTSDKYLERQVRQLEQMVDHADKMRRRAEELRTRQAELTLTIESAVPKYEAVVSAIQGAKAEFEGALSKQLEGRRVNLMGDINSL
;
A
#
# COMPACT_ATOMS: atom_id res chain seq x y z
N ASP A 1 11.65 -2.69 87.03
CA ASP A 1 11.08 -3.59 85.99
C ASP A 1 9.79 -3.01 85.46
N GLY A 2 9.59 -2.72 84.19
CA GLY A 2 10.45 -2.81 83.03
C GLY A 2 9.90 -1.86 81.96
N SER A 3 10.80 -1.07 81.38
CA SER A 3 10.57 -0.31 80.16
C SER A 3 10.56 -1.29 78.98
N GLY A 4 9.55 -1.21 78.12
CA GLY A 4 9.40 -2.07 76.96
C GLY A 4 8.83 -1.29 75.78
N GLY A 5 9.60 -0.32 75.28
CA GLY A 5 9.38 0.26 73.96
C GLY A 5 9.75 -0.76 72.89
N GLY A 6 8.75 -1.39 72.28
CA GLY A 6 8.92 -2.22 71.09
C GLY A 6 9.04 -1.33 69.87
N ALA A 7 10.27 -1.21 69.36
CA ALA A 7 10.59 -0.52 68.12
C ALA A 7 9.79 -1.13 66.96
N ALA A 8 9.11 -0.28 66.20
CA ALA A 8 8.61 -0.65 64.89
C ALA A 8 9.83 -0.88 63.98
N GLU A 9 10.11 -2.13 63.64
CA GLU A 9 11.05 -2.48 62.58
C GLU A 9 10.51 -1.86 61.28
N ALA A 10 11.12 -0.75 60.88
CA ALA A 10 10.97 -0.20 59.55
C ALA A 10 11.70 -1.16 58.60
N PHE A 11 10.93 -1.94 57.85
CA PHE A 11 11.45 -2.70 56.72
C PHE A 11 11.90 -1.70 55.65
N GLU A 12 13.22 -1.49 55.58
CA GLU A 12 13.88 -0.69 54.55
C GLU A 12 13.84 -1.48 53.25
N PHE A 13 12.91 -1.17 52.37
CA PHE A 13 12.95 -1.67 50.99
C PHE A 13 14.05 -0.91 50.26
N GLU A 14 15.15 -1.61 50.00
CA GLU A 14 16.15 -1.20 49.01
C GLU A 14 15.51 -1.36 47.63
N ILE A 15 14.96 -0.26 47.09
CA ILE A 15 14.54 -0.19 45.70
C ILE A 15 15.83 -0.07 44.90
N GLU A 16 16.33 -1.20 44.43
CA GLU A 16 17.34 -1.22 43.38
C GLU A 16 16.66 -0.70 42.11
N VAL A 17 16.90 0.57 41.79
CA VAL A 17 16.56 1.12 40.47
C VAL A 17 17.53 0.46 39.50
N GLU A 18 17.14 -0.71 38.99
CA GLU A 18 17.78 -1.30 37.82
C GLU A 18 17.63 -0.25 36.72
N GLY A 19 18.75 0.36 36.31
CA GLY A 19 18.77 1.51 35.43
C GLY A 19 18.08 1.20 34.11
N GLY A 20 16.79 1.49 34.02
CA GLY A 20 16.15 1.84 32.76
C GLY A 20 17.03 2.90 32.11
N GLY A 21 17.46 2.64 30.88
CA GLY A 21 18.56 3.34 30.21
C GLY A 21 18.51 4.85 30.36
N GLU A 22 19.68 5.50 30.28
CA GLU A 22 19.85 6.96 30.32
C GLU A 22 18.73 7.67 29.54
N GLY A 23 17.68 8.07 30.26
CA GLY A 23 16.55 8.79 29.70
C GLY A 23 17.08 10.13 29.21
N ILE A 24 16.74 10.50 27.98
CA ILE A 24 17.14 11.78 27.41
C ILE A 24 16.53 12.87 28.29
N SER A 25 17.35 13.81 28.76
CA SER A 25 16.86 14.88 29.62
C SER A 25 15.83 15.73 28.86
N ALA A 26 14.80 16.23 29.57
CA ALA A 26 13.75 17.06 28.97
C ALA A 26 14.29 18.34 28.30
N GLU A 27 15.51 18.76 28.66
CA GLU A 27 16.21 19.92 28.11
C GLU A 27 16.91 19.62 26.77
N GLU A 28 17.15 18.35 26.45
CA GLU A 28 17.78 17.88 25.20
C GLU A 28 16.75 17.40 24.14
N LEU A 29 15.51 17.20 24.56
CA LEU A 29 14.37 16.81 23.70
C LEU A 29 13.75 18.03 23.02
N SER A 30 14.32 18.44 21.89
CA SER A 30 13.64 19.32 20.93
C SER A 30 12.81 18.48 19.97
N LEU A 31 11.67 18.99 19.51
CA LEU A 31 10.92 18.36 18.42
C LEU A 31 11.81 18.10 17.19
N ALA A 32 12.76 19.01 16.91
CA ALA A 32 13.73 18.81 15.84
C ALA A 32 14.67 17.62 16.14
N SER A 33 15.19 17.49 17.37
CA SER A 33 16.10 16.40 17.71
C SER A 33 15.41 15.02 17.73
N ILE A 34 14.10 14.97 18.04
CA ILE A 34 13.30 13.74 17.99
C ILE A 34 13.10 13.25 16.55
N PHE A 35 12.94 14.16 15.58
CA PHE A 35 12.67 13.76 14.19
C PHE A 35 13.92 13.66 13.32
N GLU A 36 14.97 14.45 13.62
CA GLU A 36 16.20 14.48 12.83
C GLU A 36 17.18 13.36 13.19
N GLN A 37 17.17 12.88 14.43
CA GLN A 37 18.08 11.84 14.90
C GLN A 37 17.34 10.50 15.01
N ASP A 38 17.82 9.49 14.28
CA ASP A 38 17.20 8.17 14.30
C ASP A 38 17.26 7.50 15.69
N GLY A 39 18.31 7.77 16.47
CA GLY A 39 18.50 7.18 17.80
C GLY A 39 17.49 7.65 18.84
N THR A 40 17.25 8.97 18.92
CA THR A 40 16.28 9.57 19.86
C THR A 40 14.85 9.18 19.49
N ARG A 41 14.54 9.11 18.19
CA ARG A 41 13.25 8.64 17.69
C ARG A 41 12.97 7.19 18.08
N ASN A 42 13.95 6.31 17.87
CA ASN A 42 13.78 4.89 18.19
C ASN A 42 13.62 4.69 19.70
N GLN A 43 14.42 5.39 20.51
CA GLN A 43 14.26 5.37 21.96
C GLN A 43 12.86 5.82 22.40
N LEU A 44 12.35 6.92 21.83
CA LEU A 44 10.99 7.39 22.12
C LEU A 44 9.92 6.34 21.74
N ILE A 45 10.09 5.65 20.61
CA ILE A 45 9.16 4.59 20.19
C ILE A 45 9.23 3.42 21.18
N ASP A 46 10.43 3.00 21.57
CA ASP A 46 10.63 1.92 22.53
C ASP A 46 9.99 2.27 23.89
N ASP A 47 10.21 3.49 24.39
CA ASP A 47 9.60 4.00 25.64
C ASP A 47 8.07 4.02 25.55
N LEU A 48 7.50 4.42 24.40
CA LEU A 48 6.04 4.44 24.19
C LEU A 48 5.47 3.02 24.10
N VAL A 49 6.18 2.06 23.51
CA VAL A 49 5.78 0.65 23.45
C VAL A 49 5.82 0.03 24.85
N GLU A 50 6.85 0.32 25.63
CA GLU A 50 6.95 -0.12 27.03
C GLU A 50 5.82 0.47 27.88
N LEU A 51 5.56 1.77 27.75
CA LEU A 51 4.44 2.43 28.45
C LEU A 51 3.09 1.84 28.02
N GLN A 52 2.90 1.50 26.75
CA GLN A 52 1.70 0.84 26.27
C GLN A 52 1.51 -0.54 26.94
N ALA A 53 2.58 -1.33 27.03
CA ALA A 53 2.55 -2.64 27.68
C ALA A 53 2.22 -2.51 29.17
N PHE A 54 2.88 -1.57 29.86
CA PHE A 54 2.62 -1.27 31.27
C PHE A 54 1.15 -0.89 31.51
N LEU A 55 0.59 0.04 30.72
CA LEU A 55 -0.80 0.48 30.87
C LEU A 55 -1.80 -0.66 30.60
N LYS A 56 -1.54 -1.50 29.59
CA LYS A 56 -2.37 -2.69 29.32
C LYS A 56 -2.35 -3.66 30.47
N GLN A 57 -1.17 -3.96 31.01
CA GLN A 57 -1.00 -4.84 32.16
C GLN A 57 -1.75 -4.29 33.38
N HIS A 58 -1.55 -3.01 33.69
CA HIS A 58 -2.19 -2.37 34.85
C HIS A 58 -3.72 -2.39 34.76
N ILE A 59 -4.29 -2.12 33.57
CA ILE A 59 -5.75 -2.24 33.36
C ILE A 59 -6.23 -3.68 33.59
N THR A 60 -5.48 -4.69 33.14
CA THR A 60 -5.86 -6.10 33.36
C THR A 60 -5.78 -6.50 34.83
N GLU A 61 -4.79 -6.02 35.56
CA GLU A 61 -4.61 -6.31 36.98
C GLU A 61 -5.76 -5.73 37.82
N LEU A 62 -6.18 -4.48 37.54
CA LEU A 62 -7.36 -3.86 38.17
C LEU A 62 -8.68 -4.60 37.82
N GLY A 63 -8.76 -5.22 36.64
CA GLY A 63 -9.97 -5.93 36.18
C GLY A 63 -10.11 -7.35 36.73
N VAL A 64 -9.00 -8.06 36.95
CA VAL A 64 -9.00 -9.46 37.41
C VAL A 64 -9.09 -9.56 38.93
N SER A 65 -8.57 -8.58 39.64
CA SER A 65 -8.57 -8.57 41.08
C SER A 65 -9.08 -7.21 41.53
N GLY A 66 -10.07 -7.19 42.42
CA GLY A 66 -10.27 -6.04 43.31
C GLY A 66 -9.08 -5.85 44.27
N ALA A 67 -7.88 -6.29 43.89
CA ALA A 67 -6.64 -6.06 44.59
C ALA A 67 -6.38 -4.56 44.57
N ALA A 68 -6.35 -4.00 45.77
CA ALA A 68 -5.64 -2.76 46.00
C ALA A 68 -4.29 -2.87 45.31
N SER A 69 -4.09 -2.04 44.29
CA SER A 69 -2.78 -1.87 43.68
C SER A 69 -1.76 -1.66 44.81
N ALA A 70 -0.61 -2.33 44.75
CA ALA A 70 0.50 -2.12 45.67
C ALA A 70 1.04 -0.67 45.59
N LEU A 71 0.55 0.12 44.62
CA LEU A 71 0.82 1.53 44.49
C LEU A 71 0.18 2.33 45.62
N PRO A 72 0.92 3.32 46.18
CA PRO A 72 0.37 4.34 47.06
C PRO A 72 -0.92 4.96 46.50
N HIS A 73 -1.83 5.37 47.38
CA HIS A 73 -3.15 5.88 46.99
C HIS A 73 -3.06 7.09 46.05
N GLU A 74 -1.97 7.86 46.14
CA GLU A 74 -1.66 9.00 45.28
C GLU A 74 -1.33 8.62 43.83
N LEU A 75 -0.95 7.35 43.59
CA LEU A 75 -0.60 6.80 42.28
C LEU A 75 -1.69 5.84 41.74
N GLN A 76 -2.78 5.66 42.48
CA GLN A 76 -3.92 4.87 42.03
C GLN A 76 -4.74 5.67 41.01
N LEU A 77 -4.46 5.43 39.74
CA LEU A 77 -5.25 5.96 38.64
C LEU A 77 -6.53 5.14 38.47
N ASP A 78 -7.64 5.82 38.19
CA ASP A 78 -8.89 5.15 37.84
C ASP A 78 -8.75 4.43 36.49
N THR A 79 -9.55 3.37 36.31
CA THR A 79 -9.58 2.56 35.08
C THR A 79 -9.89 3.42 33.86
N THR A 80 -10.73 4.45 34.03
CA THR A 80 -11.07 5.38 32.94
C THR A 80 -9.90 6.28 32.54
N GLU A 81 -9.10 6.74 33.50
CA GLU A 81 -7.90 7.53 33.25
C GLU A 81 -6.81 6.70 32.59
N LEU A 82 -6.61 5.45 33.03
CA LEU A 82 -5.68 4.50 32.42
C LEU A 82 -6.05 4.21 30.97
N ALA A 83 -7.33 3.96 30.69
CA ALA A 83 -7.81 3.75 29.33
C ALA A 83 -7.58 4.98 28.43
N THR A 84 -7.79 6.18 28.97
CA THR A 84 -7.55 7.45 28.25
C THR A 84 -6.07 7.63 27.93
N ARG A 85 -5.18 7.36 28.88
CA ARG A 85 -3.72 7.41 28.68
C ARG A 85 -3.27 6.38 27.65
N LEU A 86 -3.80 5.16 27.72
CA LEU A 86 -3.49 4.11 26.74
C LEU A 86 -3.93 4.52 25.33
N ALA A 87 -5.11 5.13 25.20
CA ALA A 87 -5.58 5.65 23.91
C ALA A 87 -4.67 6.75 23.36
N ALA A 88 -4.19 7.66 24.22
CA ALA A 88 -3.24 8.70 23.83
C ALA A 88 -1.88 8.12 23.37
N VAL A 89 -1.35 7.12 24.08
CA VAL A 89 -0.11 6.42 23.70
C VAL A 89 -0.28 5.71 22.36
N ASN A 90 -1.41 5.02 22.14
CA ASN A 90 -1.70 4.38 20.86
C ASN A 90 -1.77 5.39 19.73
N ALA A 91 -2.44 6.53 19.93
CA ALA A 91 -2.53 7.59 18.92
C ALA A 91 -1.15 8.20 18.60
N ALA A 92 -0.29 8.36 19.62
CA ALA A 92 1.08 8.83 19.42
C ALA A 92 1.92 7.83 18.61
N LEU A 93 1.84 6.55 18.94
CA LEU A 93 2.51 5.47 18.20
C LEU A 93 2.01 5.41 16.75
N GLU A 94 0.70 5.43 16.53
CA GLU A 94 0.12 5.46 15.17
C GLU A 94 0.62 6.68 14.38
N GLY A 95 0.69 7.86 14.99
CA GLY A 95 1.18 9.07 14.33
C GLY A 95 2.67 9.01 13.97
N LEU A 96 3.50 8.44 14.84
CA LEU A 96 4.95 8.28 14.64
C LEU A 96 5.30 7.16 13.65
N GLU A 97 4.49 6.09 13.65
CA GLU A 97 4.69 4.95 12.77
C GLU A 97 3.96 5.06 11.42
N ASP A 98 3.09 6.05 11.27
CA ASP A 98 2.38 6.30 10.02
C ASP A 98 3.35 6.45 8.85
N GLY A 99 2.98 5.80 7.74
CA GLY A 99 3.81 5.76 6.54
C GLY A 99 4.08 7.17 6.00
N HIS A 100 3.09 8.06 6.06
CA HIS A 100 3.25 9.44 5.61
C HIS A 100 4.22 10.21 6.51
N THR A 101 4.09 10.10 7.83
CA THR A 101 5.03 10.71 8.78
C THR A 101 6.46 10.21 8.55
N ARG A 102 6.65 8.90 8.40
CA ARG A 102 7.97 8.30 8.10
C ARG A 102 8.55 8.83 6.79
N HIS A 103 7.73 8.99 5.76
CA HIS A 103 8.16 9.57 4.49
C HIS A 103 8.58 11.04 4.63
N LEU A 104 7.82 11.85 5.39
CA LEU A 104 8.16 13.24 5.65
C LEU A 104 9.46 13.39 6.43
N ILE A 105 9.67 12.55 7.44
CA ILE A 105 10.94 12.50 8.19
C ILE A 105 12.09 12.18 7.24
N LEU A 106 11.98 11.10 6.45
CA LEU A 106 13.03 10.71 5.50
C LEU A 106 13.32 11.79 4.44
N LEU A 107 12.30 12.55 4.03
CA LEU A 107 12.46 13.65 3.10
C LEU A 107 13.29 14.80 3.70
N GLY A 108 13.10 15.07 5.00
CA GLY A 108 13.83 16.12 5.72
C GLY A 108 15.22 15.69 6.21
N THR A 109 15.43 14.40 6.51
CA THR A 109 16.67 13.91 7.14
C THR A 109 17.63 13.22 6.17
N SER A 110 17.15 12.82 4.97
CA SER A 110 17.96 12.06 4.01
C SER A 110 17.92 12.65 2.61
N ASP A 111 18.97 13.38 2.25
CA ASP A 111 19.16 13.90 0.88
C ASP A 111 19.11 12.79 -0.17
N LYS A 112 19.66 11.61 0.13
CA LYS A 112 19.61 10.44 -0.77
C LYS A 112 18.18 9.96 -1.01
N TYR A 113 17.33 10.02 0.00
CA TYR A 113 15.92 9.68 -0.13
C TYR A 113 15.21 10.69 -1.03
N LEU A 114 15.41 11.98 -0.77
CA LEU A 114 14.87 13.07 -1.58
C LEU A 114 15.28 12.92 -3.05
N GLU A 115 16.58 12.75 -3.33
CA GLU A 115 17.06 12.53 -4.70
C GLU A 115 16.43 11.32 -5.37
N ARG A 116 16.22 10.23 -4.62
CA ARG A 116 15.56 9.03 -5.16
C ARG A 116 14.11 9.34 -5.53
N GLN A 117 13.39 10.09 -4.70
CA GLN A 117 12.01 10.51 -5.01
C GLN A 117 11.97 11.41 -6.26
N VAL A 118 12.90 12.36 -6.36
CA VAL A 118 13.04 13.21 -7.56
C VAL A 118 13.25 12.37 -8.81
N ARG A 119 14.24 11.45 -8.79
CA ARG A 119 14.51 10.55 -9.93
C ARG A 119 13.31 9.69 -10.31
N GLN A 120 12.56 9.20 -9.32
CA GLN A 120 11.36 8.40 -9.56
C GLN A 120 10.29 9.24 -10.26
N LEU A 121 10.07 10.47 -9.82
CA LEU A 121 9.12 11.39 -10.45
C LEU A 121 9.53 11.75 -11.88
N GLU A 122 10.81 12.05 -12.12
CA GLU A 122 11.35 12.29 -13.46
C GLU A 122 11.11 11.10 -14.38
N GLN A 123 11.37 9.88 -13.91
CA GLN A 123 11.12 8.65 -14.67
C GLN A 123 9.63 8.48 -14.99
N MET A 124 8.73 8.81 -14.05
CA MET A 124 7.29 8.75 -14.28
C MET A 124 6.84 9.76 -15.34
N VAL A 125 7.37 10.98 -15.32
CA VAL A 125 7.09 12.01 -16.34
C VAL A 125 7.57 11.54 -17.72
N ASP A 126 8.80 11.05 -17.81
CA ASP A 126 9.35 10.50 -19.06
C ASP A 126 8.50 9.34 -19.60
N HIS A 127 8.01 8.48 -18.71
CA HIS A 127 7.14 7.38 -19.10
C HIS A 127 5.79 7.87 -19.61
N ALA A 128 5.19 8.85 -18.93
CA ALA A 128 3.93 9.47 -19.35
C ALA A 128 4.05 10.10 -20.74
N ASP A 129 5.14 10.82 -21.01
CA ASP A 129 5.39 11.41 -22.33
C ASP A 129 5.59 10.36 -23.43
N LYS A 130 6.32 9.28 -23.14
CA LYS A 130 6.46 8.15 -24.07
C LYS A 130 5.12 7.49 -24.37
N MET A 131 4.27 7.29 -23.35
CA MET A 131 2.94 6.71 -23.53
C MET A 131 2.04 7.62 -24.36
N ARG A 132 2.10 8.93 -24.14
CA ARG A 132 1.36 9.91 -24.94
C ARG A 132 1.74 9.85 -26.42
N ARG A 133 3.04 9.84 -26.73
CA ARG A 133 3.54 9.72 -28.11
C ARG A 133 3.09 8.40 -28.77
N ARG A 134 3.20 7.29 -28.06
CA ARG A 134 2.71 5.98 -28.55
C ARG A 134 1.21 5.98 -28.83
N ALA A 135 0.42 6.63 -27.97
CA ALA A 135 -1.02 6.75 -28.18
C ALA A 135 -1.35 7.57 -29.43
N GLU A 136 -0.57 8.63 -29.73
CA GLU A 136 -0.70 9.40 -30.97
C GLU A 136 -0.34 8.54 -32.20
N GLU A 137 0.80 7.82 -32.16
CA GLU A 137 1.22 6.90 -33.24
C GLU A 137 0.21 5.77 -33.50
N LEU A 138 -0.40 5.23 -32.46
CA LEU A 138 -1.44 4.21 -32.60
C LEU A 138 -2.71 4.76 -33.24
N ARG A 139 -3.09 6.01 -32.94
CA ARG A 139 -4.23 6.67 -33.58
C ARG A 139 -4.00 6.92 -35.06
N THR A 140 -2.80 7.38 -35.44
CA THR A 140 -2.48 7.58 -36.87
C THR A 140 -2.48 6.24 -37.61
N ARG A 141 -1.86 5.21 -37.03
CA ARG A 141 -1.86 3.86 -37.61
C ARG A 141 -3.25 3.25 -37.71
N GLN A 142 -4.11 3.49 -36.73
CA GLN A 142 -5.50 3.06 -36.78
C GLN A 142 -6.22 3.71 -37.97
N ALA A 143 -6.07 5.03 -38.16
CA ALA A 143 -6.68 5.74 -39.27
C ALA A 143 -6.18 5.22 -40.64
N GLU A 144 -4.88 4.97 -40.78
CA GLU A 144 -4.30 4.37 -42.00
C GLU A 144 -4.87 2.99 -42.29
N LEU A 145 -4.99 2.14 -41.27
CA LEU A 145 -5.57 0.81 -41.41
C LEU A 145 -7.06 0.88 -41.79
N THR A 146 -7.82 1.79 -41.20
CA THR A 146 -9.22 2.01 -41.57
C THR A 146 -9.35 2.39 -43.05
N LEU A 147 -8.55 3.36 -43.53
CA LEU A 147 -8.54 3.73 -44.94
C LEU A 147 -8.12 2.57 -45.85
N THR A 148 -7.15 1.76 -45.41
CA THR A 148 -6.70 0.59 -46.15
C THR A 148 -7.83 -0.43 -46.29
N ILE A 149 -8.55 -0.72 -45.19
CA ILE A 149 -9.71 -1.62 -45.16
C ILE A 149 -10.82 -1.08 -46.07
N GLU A 150 -11.18 0.20 -45.95
CA GLU A 150 -12.19 0.85 -46.80
C GLU A 150 -11.88 0.71 -48.30
N SER A 151 -10.60 0.76 -48.67
CA SER A 151 -10.17 0.57 -50.07
C SER A 151 -10.10 -0.90 -50.51
N ALA A 152 -9.90 -1.82 -49.57
CA ALA A 152 -9.66 -3.24 -49.84
C ALA A 152 -10.96 -4.06 -49.88
N VAL A 153 -11.91 -3.76 -48.99
CA VAL A 153 -13.23 -4.42 -48.93
C VAL A 153 -13.96 -4.42 -50.29
N PRO A 154 -14.14 -3.28 -51.00
CA PRO A 154 -14.88 -3.29 -52.27
C PRO A 154 -14.15 -4.09 -53.36
N LYS A 155 -12.82 -4.12 -53.34
CA LYS A 155 -12.02 -4.93 -54.28
C LYS A 155 -12.20 -6.42 -53.99
N TYR A 156 -12.20 -6.79 -52.72
CA TYR A 156 -12.46 -8.15 -52.29
C TYR A 156 -13.88 -8.61 -52.70
N GLU A 157 -14.90 -7.80 -52.42
CA GLU A 157 -16.29 -8.08 -52.82
C GLU A 157 -16.46 -8.21 -54.34
N ALA A 158 -15.81 -7.35 -55.12
CA ALA A 158 -15.83 -7.44 -56.58
C ALA A 158 -15.24 -8.77 -57.09
N VAL A 159 -14.13 -9.22 -56.49
CA VAL A 159 -13.51 -10.51 -56.83
C VAL A 159 -14.41 -11.68 -56.42
N VAL A 160 -15.01 -11.64 -55.23
CA VAL A 160 -15.96 -12.67 -54.77
C VAL A 160 -17.16 -12.76 -55.71
N SER A 161 -17.75 -11.63 -56.09
CA SER A 161 -18.87 -11.58 -57.03
C SER A 161 -18.49 -12.14 -58.41
N ALA A 162 -17.30 -11.81 -58.93
CA ALA A 162 -16.80 -12.34 -60.19
C ALA A 162 -16.60 -13.86 -60.15
N ILE A 163 -16.06 -14.41 -59.04
CA ILE A 163 -15.89 -15.85 -58.85
C ILE A 163 -17.25 -16.55 -58.77
N GLN A 164 -18.21 -16.00 -58.02
CA GLN A 164 -19.57 -16.56 -57.93
C GLN A 164 -20.29 -16.55 -59.29
N GLY A 165 -20.13 -15.47 -60.07
CA GLY A 165 -20.65 -15.38 -61.43
C GLY A 165 -20.04 -16.43 -62.36
N ALA A 166 -18.71 -16.54 -62.38
CA ALA A 166 -18.00 -17.54 -63.17
C ALA A 166 -18.41 -18.98 -62.79
N LYS A 167 -18.57 -19.26 -61.49
CA LYS A 167 -19.07 -20.55 -61.00
C LYS A 167 -20.45 -20.87 -61.59
N ALA A 168 -21.39 -19.93 -61.54
CA ALA A 168 -22.74 -20.12 -62.07
C ALA A 168 -22.73 -20.35 -63.60
N GLU A 169 -21.89 -19.62 -64.34
CA GLU A 169 -21.71 -19.82 -65.79
C GLU A 169 -21.15 -21.21 -66.10
N PHE A 170 -20.15 -21.67 -65.36
CA PHE A 170 -19.57 -23.01 -65.50
C PHE A 170 -20.57 -24.13 -65.19
N GLU A 171 -21.32 -24.01 -64.08
CA GLU A 171 -22.37 -24.97 -63.72
C GLU A 171 -23.46 -25.04 -64.81
N GLY A 172 -23.87 -23.89 -65.34
CA GLY A 172 -24.82 -23.80 -66.44
C GLY A 172 -24.31 -24.41 -67.75
N ALA A 173 -23.04 -24.17 -68.09
CA ALA A 173 -22.40 -24.75 -69.27
C ALA A 173 -22.29 -26.29 -69.16
N LEU A 174 -21.86 -26.80 -68.00
CA LEU A 174 -21.77 -28.24 -67.73
C LEU A 174 -23.15 -28.91 -67.74
N SER A 175 -24.17 -28.26 -67.16
CA SER A 175 -25.53 -28.78 -67.16
C SER A 175 -26.11 -28.93 -68.57
N LYS A 176 -25.83 -27.96 -69.48
CA LYS A 176 -26.21 -28.05 -70.89
C LYS A 176 -25.50 -29.19 -71.61
N GLN A 177 -24.22 -29.42 -71.32
CA GLN A 177 -23.44 -30.49 -71.93
C GLN A 177 -23.86 -31.88 -71.40
N LEU A 178 -24.42 -31.96 -70.19
CA LEU A 178 -24.87 -33.18 -69.52
C LEU A 178 -26.39 -33.38 -69.59
N GLU A 179 -27.01 -32.99 -70.71
CA GLU A 179 -28.44 -33.26 -71.01
C GLU A 179 -29.43 -32.67 -69.99
N GLY A 180 -29.10 -31.53 -69.39
CA GLY A 180 -29.98 -30.82 -68.46
C GLY A 180 -29.94 -31.35 -67.02
N ARG A 181 -29.00 -32.24 -66.68
CA ARG A 181 -28.79 -32.65 -65.27
C ARG A 181 -28.18 -31.49 -64.49
N ARG A 182 -28.64 -31.29 -63.24
CA ARG A 182 -28.13 -30.24 -62.36
C ARG A 182 -26.70 -30.58 -61.91
N VAL A 183 -25.78 -29.62 -62.08
CA VAL A 183 -24.38 -29.73 -61.67
C VAL A 183 -24.08 -28.62 -60.67
N ASN A 184 -23.51 -28.98 -59.52
CA ASN A 184 -23.04 -28.02 -58.52
C ASN A 184 -21.55 -28.24 -58.29
N LEU A 185 -20.73 -27.19 -58.42
CA LEU A 185 -19.31 -27.19 -58.07
C LEU A 185 -19.16 -27.21 -56.55
N MET A 186 -18.40 -28.19 -56.05
CA MET A 186 -18.11 -28.39 -54.63
C MET A 186 -16.62 -28.14 -54.36
N GLY A 187 -16.30 -27.52 -53.21
CA GLY A 187 -14.94 -27.21 -52.78
C GLY A 187 -14.85 -25.86 -52.07
N ASP A 188 -13.64 -25.36 -51.86
CA ASP A 188 -13.34 -24.13 -51.10
C ASP A 188 -13.99 -22.86 -51.69
N ILE A 189 -14.37 -22.90 -52.97
CA ILE A 189 -15.17 -21.85 -53.62
C ILE A 189 -16.55 -21.66 -52.97
N ASN A 190 -17.09 -22.67 -52.27
CA ASN A 190 -18.35 -22.57 -51.53
C ASN A 190 -18.19 -21.97 -50.13
N SER A 191 -16.95 -21.80 -49.66
CA SER A 191 -16.62 -21.15 -48.39
C SER A 191 -16.10 -19.71 -48.55
N LEU A 192 -16.11 -19.18 -49.78
CA LEU A 192 -15.75 -17.79 -50.12
C LEU A 192 -16.93 -16.83 -49.92
#